data_AF-A0A8H7ZLW4-F1
#
_entry.id   AF-A0A8H7ZLW4-F1
#
_cell.length_a   1.000
_cell.length_b   1.000
_cell.length_c   1.000
_cell.angle_alpha   90.00
_cell.angle_beta   90.00
_cell.angle_gamma   90.00
#
_symmetry.space_group_name_H-M   'P 1'
#
loop_
_entity.id
_entity.type
_entity.pdbx_description
1 polymer ?
#
loop_
_entity_poly.entity_id
_entity_poly.type
_entity_poly.pdbx_seq_one_letter_code
_entity_poly.pdbx_strand_id
1 'polypeptide(L)'
;MINIFEVFLPQLLRYPNPTDPLNGEAAALLMREPSSYEAKVKDYVQRFATKEAADAAADESSEEEEMSSVCSFSDDEAAGTEL
;
A
#
# COMPACT_ATOMS: atom_id res chain seq x y z
N MET A 1 -18.57 6.79 -8.51
CA MET A 1 -17.63 5.70 -8.16
C MET A 1 -18.26 4.79 -7.13
N ILE A 2 -19.33 4.05 -7.49
CA ILE A 2 -20.12 3.25 -6.53
C ILE A 2 -19.68 1.77 -6.57
N ASN A 3 -19.35 1.26 -7.76
CA ASN A 3 -19.14 -0.18 -7.96
C ASN A 3 -17.87 -0.76 -7.30
N ILE A 4 -16.84 0.04 -7.01
CA ILE A 4 -15.57 -0.49 -6.48
C ILE A 4 -15.71 -0.91 -5.01
N PHE A 5 -16.26 -0.01 -4.18
CA PHE A 5 -16.38 -0.25 -2.74
C PHE A 5 -17.62 -1.08 -2.37
N GLU A 6 -18.71 -0.95 -3.14
CA GLU A 6 -19.96 -1.65 -2.83
C GLU A 6 -20.03 -3.06 -3.44
N VAL A 7 -19.34 -3.30 -4.56
CA VAL A 7 -19.44 -4.56 -5.30
C VAL A 7 -18.09 -5.24 -5.46
N PHE A 8 -17.12 -4.58 -6.10
CA PHE A 8 -15.88 -5.24 -6.50
C PHE A 8 -15.04 -5.72 -5.31
N LEU A 9 -14.71 -4.85 -4.36
CA LEU A 9 -13.86 -5.20 -3.21
C LEU A 9 -14.51 -6.25 -2.29
N PRO A 10 -15.80 -6.13 -1.90
CA PRO A 10 -16.44 -7.17 -1.10
C PRO A 10 -16.45 -8.54 -1.78
N GLN A 11 -16.65 -8.59 -3.11
CA GLN A 11 -16.63 -9.83 -3.87
C GLN A 11 -15.22 -10.42 -3.96
N LEU A 12 -14.21 -9.59 -4.26
CA LEU A 12 -12.82 -10.02 -4.37
C LEU A 12 -12.27 -10.56 -3.04
N LEU A 13 -12.58 -9.89 -1.92
CA LEU A 13 -12.15 -10.33 -0.59
C LEU A 13 -12.84 -11.62 -0.16
N ARG A 14 -14.08 -11.85 -0.63
CA ARG A 14 -14.80 -13.10 -0.38
C ARG A 14 -14.27 -14.26 -1.22
N TYR A 15 -13.93 -13.98 -2.48
CA TYR A 15 -13.50 -14.98 -3.46
C TYR A 15 -12.24 -14.50 -4.18
N PRO A 16 -11.07 -14.63 -3.54
CA PRO A 16 -9.81 -14.29 -4.18
C PRO A 16 -9.53 -15.21 -5.38
N ASN A 17 -8.82 -14.72 -6.39
CA ASN A 17 -8.41 -15.52 -7.54
C ASN A 17 -7.02 -16.15 -7.29
N PRO A 18 -6.92 -17.48 -7.06
CA PRO A 18 -5.65 -18.14 -6.82
C PRO A 18 -4.87 -18.49 -8.10
N THR A 19 -5.47 -18.32 -9.28
CA THR A 19 -4.90 -18.76 -10.57
C THR A 19 -3.84 -17.80 -11.10
N ASP A 20 -3.95 -16.52 -10.74
CA ASP A 20 -2.98 -15.47 -11.06
C ASP A 20 -2.73 -14.60 -9.82
N PRO A 21 -1.97 -15.12 -8.84
CA PRO A 21 -1.87 -14.47 -7.54
C PRO A 21 -0.77 -13.40 -7.55
N LEU A 22 -1.11 -12.18 -7.15
CA LEU A 22 -0.11 -11.15 -6.84
C LEU A 22 0.69 -11.51 -5.58
N ASN A 23 0.04 -12.14 -4.58
CA ASN A 23 0.67 -12.70 -3.40
C ASN A 23 0.65 -14.23 -3.47
N GLY A 24 1.74 -14.82 -3.96
CA GLY A 24 1.87 -16.26 -4.12
C GLY A 24 1.82 -17.04 -2.80
N GLU A 25 2.30 -16.47 -1.69
CA GLU A 25 2.27 -17.12 -0.38
C GLU A 25 0.82 -17.25 0.13
N ALA A 26 0.05 -16.16 0.04
CA ALA A 26 -1.35 -16.14 0.42
C ALA A 26 -2.18 -17.12 -0.43
N ALA A 27 -1.93 -17.18 -1.74
CA ALA A 27 -2.62 -18.09 -2.64
C ALA A 27 -2.28 -19.56 -2.36
N ALA A 28 -1.00 -19.88 -2.15
CA ALA A 28 -0.59 -21.23 -1.79
C ALA A 28 -1.19 -21.67 -0.44
N LEU A 29 -1.23 -20.76 0.55
CA LEU A 29 -1.83 -21.03 1.86
C LEU A 29 -3.33 -21.27 1.74
N LEU A 30 -4.04 -20.46 0.96
CA LEU A 30 -5.47 -20.63 0.70
C LEU A 30 -5.78 -21.97 0.01
N MET A 31 -4.95 -22.38 -0.96
CA MET A 31 -5.16 -23.63 -1.71
C MET A 31 -4.85 -24.88 -0.88
N ARG A 32 -3.87 -24.82 0.03
CA ARG A 32 -3.42 -25.97 0.83
C ARG A 32 -4.18 -26.08 2.16
N GLU A 33 -4.34 -24.96 2.86
CA GLU A 33 -4.83 -24.90 4.24
C GLU A 33 -5.75 -23.67 4.44
N PRO A 34 -7.02 -23.76 4.00
CA PRO A 34 -7.94 -22.62 4.08
C PRO A 34 -8.18 -22.13 5.51
N SER A 35 -8.20 -23.04 6.50
CA SER A 35 -8.37 -22.66 7.91
C SER A 35 -7.18 -21.87 8.46
N SER A 36 -5.95 -22.23 8.07
CA SER A 36 -4.73 -21.50 8.45
C SER A 36 -4.69 -20.12 7.78
N TYR A 37 -5.14 -20.04 6.52
CA TYR A 37 -5.30 -18.76 5.82
C TYR A 37 -6.28 -17.84 6.55
N GLU A 38 -7.46 -18.33 6.94
CA GLU A 38 -8.43 -17.52 7.69
C GLU A 38 -7.88 -17.00 9.02
N ALA A 39 -7.14 -17.84 9.76
CA ALA A 39 -6.51 -17.43 11.01
C ALA A 39 -5.46 -16.34 10.78
N LYS A 40 -4.62 -16.48 9.74
CA LYS A 40 -3.61 -15.48 9.36
C LYS A 40 -4.25 -14.17 8.92
N VAL A 41 -5.33 -14.21 8.15
CA VAL A 41 -6.07 -13.00 7.74
C VAL A 41 -6.63 -12.28 8.97
N LYS A 42 -7.24 -13.00 9.92
CA LYS A 42 -7.78 -12.39 11.16
C LYS A 42 -6.69 -11.71 12.00
N ASP A 43 -5.53 -12.36 12.15
CA ASP A 43 -4.39 -11.79 12.87
C ASP A 43 -3.86 -10.52 12.17
N TYR A 44 -3.75 -10.53 10.84
CA TYR A 44 -3.32 -9.36 10.07
C TYR A 44 -4.34 -8.20 10.17
N VAL A 45 -5.64 -8.50 10.14
CA VAL A 45 -6.68 -7.48 10.32
C VAL A 45 -6.55 -6.81 11.69
N GLN A 46 -6.30 -7.57 12.75
CA GLN A 46 -6.11 -7.03 14.10
C GLN A 46 -4.83 -6.19 14.25
N ARG A 47 -3.78 -6.48 13.48
CA ARG A 47 -2.52 -5.75 13.54
C ARG A 47 -2.49 -4.49 12.69
N PHE A 48 -3.14 -4.53 11.53
CA PHE A 48 -2.93 -3.52 10.48
C PHE A 48 -4.23 -2.85 10.00
N ALA A 49 -5.39 -3.46 10.22
CA ALA A 49 -6.67 -2.96 9.71
C ALA A 49 -7.66 -2.64 10.85
N THR A 50 -7.13 -2.11 11.96
CA THR A 50 -7.94 -1.53 13.04
C THR A 50 -8.26 -0.07 12.74
N LYS A 51 -9.29 0.47 13.42
CA LYS A 51 -9.67 1.87 13.25
C LYS A 51 -8.52 2.79 13.63
N GLU A 52 -7.83 2.46 14.72
CA GLU A 52 -6.69 3.22 15.25
C GLU A 52 -5.52 3.22 14.27
N ALA A 53 -5.24 2.10 13.60
CA ALA A 53 -4.20 2.03 12.57
C ALA A 53 -4.57 2.82 11.32
N ALA A 54 -5.85 2.81 10.92
CA ALA A 54 -6.34 3.59 9.79
C ALA A 54 -6.30 5.11 10.07
N ASP A 55 -6.70 5.52 11.28
CA ASP A 55 -6.67 6.92 11.71
C ASP A 55 -5.21 7.42 11.81
N ALA A 56 -4.29 6.62 12.34
CA ALA A 56 -2.86 6.96 12.41
C ALA A 56 -2.20 7.11 11.03
N ALA A 57 -2.53 6.23 10.07
CA ALA A 57 -2.01 6.31 8.70
C ALA A 57 -2.55 7.54 7.94
N ALA A 58 -3.73 8.04 8.30
CA ALA A 58 -4.29 9.26 7.72
C ALA A 58 -3.61 10.54 8.25
N ASP A 59 -3.14 10.51 9.50
CA ASP A 59 -2.45 11.63 10.15
C ASP A 59 -1.01 11.80 9.64
N GLU A 60 -0.29 10.69 9.45
CA GLU A 60 1.12 10.70 8.97
C GLU A 60 1.25 11.26 7.53
N SER A 61 0.22 11.09 6.69
CA SER A 61 0.19 11.66 5.33
C SER A 61 0.10 13.20 5.31
N SER A 62 -0.16 13.87 6.44
CA SER A 62 -0.25 15.34 6.50
C SER A 62 1.08 16.03 6.85
N GLU A 63 2.10 15.29 7.31
CA GLU A 63 3.38 15.86 7.78
C GLU A 63 4.46 15.94 6.69
N GLU A 64 4.20 15.44 5.47
CA GLU A 64 5.17 15.41 4.36
C GLU A 64 5.20 16.68 3.49
N GLU A 65 4.27 17.64 3.68
CA GLU A 65 4.20 18.89 2.90
C GLU A 65 4.94 20.10 3.51
N GLU A 66 5.71 19.95 4.60
CA GLU A 66 6.39 21.09 5.24
C GLU A 66 7.88 20.85 5.53
N MET A 67 8.70 20.56 4.52
CA MET A 67 10.16 20.71 4.62
C MET A 67 10.79 21.36 3.36
N SER A 68 10.68 22.70 3.31
CA SER A 68 11.71 23.69 2.92
C SER A 68 12.40 23.53 1.54
N SER A 69 12.12 24.31 0.48
CA SER A 69 12.27 25.78 0.32
C SER A 69 13.64 26.39 0.70
N VAL A 70 14.76 25.67 0.49
CA VAL A 70 16.08 26.32 0.43
C VAL A 70 17.11 25.54 -0.43
N CYS A 71 17.21 25.89 -1.71
CA CYS A 71 18.50 26.07 -2.40
C CYS A 71 18.27 26.79 -3.73
N SER A 72 17.84 28.05 -3.64
CA SER A 72 18.10 29.01 -4.71
C SER A 72 19.60 29.30 -4.71
N PHE A 73 20.42 28.45 -5.32
CA PHE A 73 21.78 28.84 -5.71
C PHE A 73 21.73 29.27 -7.18
N SER A 74 21.51 30.57 -7.35
CA SER A 74 21.83 31.31 -8.56
C SER A 74 23.31 31.70 -8.46
N ASP A 75 24.16 31.14 -9.32
CA ASP A 75 25.50 31.64 -9.73
C ASP A 75 25.97 30.71 -10.86
N ASP A 76 25.72 31.03 -12.14
CA ASP A 76 26.69 31.69 -13.03
C ASP A 76 28.14 31.28 -12.73
N GLU A 77 28.72 30.33 -13.49
CA GLU A 77 30.16 30.32 -13.78
C GLU A 77 30.55 29.27 -14.86
N ALA A 78 31.17 29.79 -15.91
CA ALA A 78 32.32 29.27 -16.67
C ALA A 78 32.24 28.00 -17.54
N ALA A 79 32.08 28.26 -18.85
CA ALA A 79 33.07 28.02 -19.91
C ALA A 79 33.71 26.63 -20.13
N GLY A 80 33.35 26.02 -21.27
CA GLY A 80 34.28 25.51 -22.30
C GLY A 80 35.22 24.35 -21.96
N THR A 81 35.00 23.19 -22.58
CA THR A 81 36.10 22.32 -23.04
C THR A 81 35.66 21.53 -24.28
N GLU A 82 36.24 21.93 -25.41
CA GLU A 82 36.32 21.17 -26.65
C GLU A 82 37.30 20.00 -26.47
N LEU A 83 36.98 18.83 -27.05
CA LEU A 83 37.90 17.91 -27.76
C LEU A 83 37.13 16.76 -28.41
#